data_AF-I5B0Y5-F1
#
_entry.id   AF-I5B0Y5-F1
#
_cell.length_a   1.000
_cell.length_b   1.000
_cell.length_c   1.000
_cell.angle_alpha   90.00
_cell.angle_beta   90.00
_cell.angle_gamma   90.00
#
_symmetry.space_group_name_H-M   'P 1'
#
loop_
_entity.id
_entity.type
_entity.pdbx_description
1 polymer ?
#
loop_
_entity_poly.entity_id
_entity_poly.type
_entity_poly.pdbx_seq_one_letter_code
_entity_poly.pdbx_strand_id
1 'polypeptide(L)' 'MSCKKAIGIAEEMKEMFGEKINLSIYTTDSEEARKYDFRSSTNVLFEGEMMPLEIVLDKNKMKTFLSDKLS' A
#
# COMPACT_ATOMS: atom_id res chain seq x y z
N MET A 1 9.96 -0.76 12.09
CA MET A 1 9.63 0.59 11.59
C MET A 1 9.08 0.60 10.15
N SER A 2 8.89 -0.55 9.51
CA SER A 2 8.37 -0.66 8.13
C SER A 2 6.94 -0.17 7.96
N CYS A 3 6.03 -0.41 8.92
CA CYS A 3 4.62 -0.01 8.78
C CYS A 3 4.46 1.52 8.66
N LYS A 4 5.11 2.30 9.54
CA LYS A 4 5.06 3.77 9.50
C LYS A 4 5.60 4.32 8.18
N LYS A 5 6.67 3.69 7.65
CA LYS A 5 7.25 4.08 6.36
C LYS A 5 6.29 3.76 5.21
N ALA A 6 5.70 2.57 5.20
CA ALA A 6 4.73 2.17 4.18
C ALA A 6 3.49 3.07 4.17
N ILE A 7 2.98 3.43 5.36
CA ILE A 7 1.86 4.38 5.51
C ILE A 7 2.24 5.73 4.91
N GLY A 8 3.37 6.31 5.30
CA GLY A 8 3.79 7.62 4.79
C GLY A 8 3.96 7.63 3.27
N ILE A 9 4.53 6.57 2.69
CA ILE A 9 4.62 6.45 1.22
C ILE A 9 3.23 6.33 0.59
N ALA A 10 2.31 5.57 1.18
CA ALA A 10 0.95 5.41 0.66
C ALA A 10 0.16 6.73 0.69
N GLU A 11 0.29 7.52 1.76
CA GLU A 11 -0.29 8.86 1.87
C GLU A 11 0.26 9.80 0.80
N GLU A 12 1.58 9.82 0.59
CA GLU A 12 2.19 10.61 -0.49
C GLU A 12 1.70 10.17 -1.88
N MET A 13 1.53 8.86 -2.12
CA MET A 13 0.98 8.38 -3.40
C MET A 13 -0.47 8.84 -3.58
N LYS A 14 -1.27 8.82 -2.50
CA LYS A 14 -2.65 9.35 -2.53
C LYS A 14 -2.68 10.83 -2.85
N GLU A 15 -1.75 11.63 -2.32
CA GLU A 15 -1.61 13.05 -2.69
C GLU A 15 -1.21 13.23 -4.16
N MET A 16 -0.28 12.43 -4.66
CA MET A 16 0.24 12.55 -6.03
C MET A 16 -0.76 12.11 -7.11
N PHE A 17 -1.51 11.04 -6.88
CA PHE A 17 -2.45 10.47 -7.83
C PHE A 17 -3.92 10.88 -7.56
N GLY A 18 -4.17 11.55 -6.43
CA GLY A 18 -5.44 12.16 -6.09
C GLY A 18 -6.59 11.17 -6.11
N GLU A 19 -7.59 11.44 -6.95
CA GLU A 19 -8.80 10.63 -7.07
C GLU A 19 -8.57 9.28 -7.77
N LYS A 20 -7.44 9.08 -8.46
CA LYS A 20 -7.12 7.82 -9.13
C LYS A 20 -6.84 6.66 -8.15
N ILE A 21 -6.52 6.97 -6.89
CA ILE A 21 -6.23 5.97 -5.86
C ILE A 21 -7.25 6.12 -4.75
N ASN A 22 -7.88 5.03 -4.32
CA ASN A 22 -8.56 4.99 -3.04
C ASN A 22 -7.64 4.36 -1.98
N LEU A 23 -7.27 5.12 -0.95
CA LEU A 23 -6.38 4.64 0.10
C LEU A 23 -7.19 4.26 1.34
N SER A 24 -6.95 3.06 1.85
CA SER A 24 -7.52 2.60 3.12
C SER A 24 -6.42 1.96 3.96
N ILE A 25 -6.35 2.33 5.23
CA ILE A 25 -5.33 1.86 6.17
C ILE A 25 -6.06 1.18 7.33
N TYR A 26 -5.74 -0.09 7.53
CA TYR A 26 -6.36 -0.92 8.56
C TYR A 26 -5.31 -1.55 9.45
N THR A 27 -5.71 -1.89 10.68
CA THR A 27 -4.94 -2.75 11.56
C THR A 27 -5.18 -4.22 11.20
N THR A 28 -4.23 -5.11 11.53
CA THR A 28 -4.30 -6.54 11.16
C THR A 28 -5.49 -7.27 11.78
N ASP A 29 -6.06 -6.76 12.87
CA ASP A 29 -7.23 -7.29 13.58
C ASP A 29 -8.58 -6.76 13.05
N SER A 30 -8.57 -5.84 12.08
CA SER A 30 -9.76 -5.34 11.39
C SER A 30 -10.49 -6.43 10.61
N GLU A 31 -11.78 -6.25 10.37
CA GLU A 31 -12.58 -7.22 9.61
C GLU A 31 -12.10 -7.31 8.14
N GLU A 32 -11.64 -6.20 7.59
CA GLU A 32 -11.08 -6.09 6.25
C GLU A 32 -9.79 -6.89 6.08
N ALA A 33 -9.01 -7.02 7.15
CA ALA A 33 -7.77 -7.81 7.18
C ALA A 33 -8.02 -9.30 7.43
N ARG A 34 -9.10 -9.70 8.11
CA ARG A 34 -9.39 -11.11 8.47
C ARG A 34 -9.42 -12.07 7.27
N LYS A 35 -9.81 -11.57 6.09
CA LYS A 35 -9.85 -12.38 4.85
C LYS A 35 -8.47 -12.70 4.29
N TYR A 36 -7.41 -12.08 4.82
CA TYR A 36 -6.03 -12.30 4.41
C TYR A 36 -5.24 -12.95 5.56
N ASP A 37 -4.53 -14.04 5.27
CA ASP A 37 -3.63 -14.72 6.23
C ASP A 37 -2.29 -13.96 6.34
N PHE A 38 -2.34 -12.72 6.83
CA PHE A 38 -1.18 -11.86 6.93
C PHE A 38 -0.19 -12.38 7.98
N ARG A 39 1.00 -12.78 7.51
CA ARG A 39 2.10 -13.27 8.37
C ARG A 39 3.06 -12.17 8.81
N SER A 40 2.92 -10.97 8.24
CA SER A 40 3.79 -9.83 8.52
C SER A 40 3.00 -8.69 9.15
N SER A 41 3.70 -7.79 9.82
CA SER A 41 3.14 -6.56 10.38
C SER A 41 2.96 -5.44 9.34
N THR A 42 3.43 -5.62 8.10
CA THR A 42 3.34 -4.60 7.04
C THR A 42 2.88 -5.27 5.76
N ASN A 43 1.58 -5.16 5.48
CA ASN A 43 0.97 -5.73 4.28
C ASN A 43 0.33 -4.58 3.52
N VAL A 44 0.67 -4.45 2.25
CA VAL A 44 0.10 -3.44 1.36
C VAL A 44 -0.40 -4.17 0.13
N LEU A 45 -1.60 -3.81 -0.29
CA LEU A 45 -2.30 -4.44 -1.38
C LEU A 45 -2.69 -3.39 -2.41
N PHE A 46 -2.62 -3.77 -3.67
CA PHE A 46 -3.14 -2.99 -4.79
C PHE A 46 -4.21 -3.85 -5.48
N GLU A 47 -5.43 -3.34 -5.57
CA GLU A 47 -6.59 -4.08 -6.13
C GLU A 47 -6.84 -5.48 -5.50
N GLY A 48 -6.44 -5.65 -4.23
CA GLY A 48 -6.58 -6.92 -3.50
C GLY A 48 -5.41 -7.88 -3.66
N GLU A 49 -4.38 -7.53 -4.44
CA GLU A 49 -3.16 -8.31 -4.59
C GLU A 49 -2.03 -7.80 -3.68
N MET A 50 -1.31 -8.72 -3.04
CA MET A 50 -0.17 -8.39 -2.17
C MET A 50 1.00 -7.82 -2.95
N MET A 51 1.51 -6.67 -2.49
CA MET A 51 2.66 -6.03 -3.08
C MET A 51 3.98 -6.44 -2.39
N PRO A 52 5.08 -6.58 -3.15
CA PRO A 52 6.41 -6.78 -2.56
C PRO A 52 6.83 -5.61 -1.67
N LEU A 53 7.36 -5.92 -0.49
CA LEU A 53 7.84 -4.90 0.46
C LEU A 53 8.91 -3.97 -0.13
N GLU A 54 9.72 -4.46 -1.05
CA GLU A 54 10.73 -3.64 -1.72
C GLU A 54 10.15 -2.51 -2.57
N ILE A 55 8.92 -2.66 -3.07
CA ILE A 55 8.19 -1.63 -3.80
C ILE A 55 7.51 -0.70 -2.80
N VAL A 56 6.81 -1.29 -1.83
CA VAL A 56 6.01 -0.58 -0.83
C VAL A 56 6.85 0.35 0.05
N LEU A 57 8.10 -0.02 0.33
CA LEU A 57 9.01 0.75 1.17
C LEU A 57 9.89 1.73 0.39
N ASP A 58 9.74 1.83 -0.93
CA ASP A 58 10.48 2.74 -1.79
C ASP A 58 9.52 3.63 -2.59
N LYS A 59 9.57 4.95 -2.32
CA LYS A 59 8.70 5.95 -2.95
C LYS A 59 8.79 5.94 -4.47
N ASN A 60 9.99 5.81 -5.03
CA ASN A 60 10.19 5.89 -6.48
C ASN A 60 9.71 4.62 -7.17
N LYS A 61 9.96 3.45 -6.57
CA LYS A 61 9.43 2.17 -7.08
C LYS A 61 7.90 2.16 -7.01
N MET A 62 7.31 2.58 -5.89
CA MET A 62 5.86 2.64 -5.73
C MET A 62 5.21 3.60 -6.74
N LYS A 63 5.79 4.79 -6.92
CA LYS A 63 5.34 5.75 -7.93
C LYS A 63 5.37 5.14 -9.34
N THR A 64 6.48 4.52 -9.72
CA THR A 64 6.64 3.90 -11.05
C THR A 64 5.59 2.81 -11.26
N PHE A 65 5.43 1.92 -10.29
CA PHE A 65 4.43 0.86 -10.33
C PHE A 65 3.01 1.40 -10.52
N LEU A 66 2.63 2.43 -9.76
CA LEU A 66 1.29 3.03 -9.84
C LEU A 66 1.10 3.83 -11.14
N SER A 67 2.13 4.53 -11.63
CA SER A 67 2.08 5.22 -12.92
C SER A 67 1.79 4.25 -14.06
N ASP A 68 2.39 3.06 -14.05
CA ASP A 68 2.15 2.04 -15.08
C ASP A 68 0.75 1.43 -15.00
N LYS A 69 0.14 1.37 -13.80
CA LYS A 69 -1.18 0.75 -13.56
C LYS A 69 -2.37 1.69 -13.68
N LEU A 70 -2.18 2.97 -13.34
CA LEU A 70 -3.22 4.02 -13.34
C LEU A 70 -3.24 4.85 -14.64
N SER A 71 -2.57 4.32 -15.66
CA SER A 71 -2.37 4.96 -16.95
C SER A 71 -3.57 4.85 -17.86
#